data_AF-A0A1W0X023-F1
#
_entry.id   AF-A0A1W0X023-F1
#
_cell.length_a   1.000
_cell.length_b   1.000
_cell.length_c   1.000
_cell.angle_alpha   90.00
_cell.angle_beta   90.00
_cell.angle_gamma   90.00
#
_symmetry.space_group_name_H-M   'P 1'
#
loop_
_entity.id
_entity.type
_entity.pdbx_description
1 polymer ?
#
loop_
_entity_poly.entity_id
_entity_poly.type
_entity_poly.pdbx_seq_one_letter_code
_entity_poly.pdbx_strand_id
1 'polypeptide(L)'
;MLRSLVWTLWINWSVPTASVERLRRWPMAFFYDMIDISALNAYIIWTELNPGWNNKTSRRRSAFLKELGRDLVKPFVESTRSKIPNLSLSVKRTIVTMIGKEKPFEQNEIPGKSKSSLSSAEKKKHCVHCPVRQS
;
A
#
# COMPACT_ATOMS: atom_id res chain seq x y z
N MET A 1 -40.90 6.77 5.45
CA MET A 1 -40.52 8.18 5.68
C MET A 1 -39.32 8.39 6.62
N LEU A 2 -38.91 7.43 7.46
CA LEU A 2 -37.75 7.62 8.36
C LEU A 2 -36.33 7.41 7.76
N ARG A 3 -36.19 6.89 6.53
CA ARG A 3 -34.86 6.69 5.90
C ARG A 3 -34.27 7.97 5.28
N SER A 4 -35.09 9.00 5.07
CA SER A 4 -34.63 10.29 4.53
C SER A 4 -33.91 11.12 5.58
N LEU A 5 -34.36 11.06 6.84
CA LEU A 5 -33.84 11.89 7.92
C LEU A 5 -32.43 11.50 8.36
N VAL A 6 -32.08 10.21 8.32
CA VAL A 6 -30.70 9.77 8.60
C VAL A 6 -29.75 10.20 7.47
N TRP A 7 -30.23 10.16 6.23
CA TRP A 7 -29.45 10.57 5.05
C TRP A 7 -29.23 12.08 5.02
N THR A 8 -30.26 12.87 5.36
CA THR A 8 -30.13 14.33 5.45
C THR A 8 -29.35 14.75 6.68
N LEU A 9 -29.44 14.07 7.83
CA LEU A 9 -28.62 14.37 9.00
C LEU A 9 -27.14 14.01 8.78
N TRP A 10 -26.83 12.96 8.03
CA TRP A 10 -25.44 12.60 7.68
C TRP A 10 -24.82 13.60 6.69
N ILE A 11 -25.60 14.07 5.71
CA ILE A 11 -25.18 15.14 4.78
C ILE A 11 -25.07 16.48 5.51
N ASN A 12 -26.00 16.82 6.40
CA ASN A 12 -26.06 18.13 7.07
C ASN A 12 -25.07 18.24 8.25
N TRP A 13 -24.65 17.14 8.89
CA TRP A 13 -23.49 17.14 9.80
C TRP A 13 -22.17 17.38 9.06
N SER A 14 -22.12 17.07 7.77
CA SER A 14 -20.92 17.21 6.93
C SER A 14 -20.80 18.57 6.22
N VAL A 15 -21.81 19.44 6.30
CA VAL A 15 -21.78 20.77 5.67
C VAL A 15 -22.02 21.85 6.72
N PRO A 16 -20.94 22.36 7.35
CA PRO A 16 -21.02 23.56 8.18
C PRO A 16 -21.26 24.77 7.27
N THR A 17 -22.39 25.45 7.47
CA THR A 17 -22.70 26.76 6.92
C THR A 17 -21.78 27.82 7.55
N ALA A 18 -20.54 27.90 7.10
CA ALA A 18 -19.67 29.07 7.27
C ALA A 18 -18.45 28.95 6.35
N SER A 19 -18.44 29.77 5.30
CA SER A 19 -17.25 30.14 4.54
C SER A 19 -16.65 29.03 3.66
N VAL A 20 -16.93 29.15 2.36
CA VAL A 20 -16.48 28.29 1.25
C VAL A 20 -14.94 28.12 1.18
N GLU A 21 -14.17 28.90 1.93
CA GLU A 21 -12.71 28.76 2.06
C GLU A 21 -12.26 27.52 2.85
N ARG A 22 -13.14 26.91 3.67
CA ARG A 22 -12.83 25.70 4.48
C ARG A 22 -13.25 24.37 3.82
N LEU A 23 -13.88 24.42 2.64
CA LEU A 23 -14.46 23.26 1.93
C LEU A 23 -13.50 22.56 0.94
N ARG A 24 -12.23 22.95 0.86
CA ARG A 24 -11.31 22.48 -0.21
C ARG A 24 -10.88 21.00 -0.11
N ARG A 25 -11.33 20.25 0.90
CA ARG A 25 -10.90 18.87 1.17
C ARG A 25 -12.01 17.83 1.21
N TRP A 26 -13.28 18.23 1.13
CA TRP A 26 -14.40 17.29 1.21
C TRP A 26 -14.41 16.24 0.08
N PRO A 27 -14.03 16.56 -1.18
CA PRO A 27 -13.90 15.54 -2.23
C PRO A 27 -12.87 14.46 -1.89
N MET A 28 -11.78 14.81 -1.19
CA MET A 28 -10.79 13.82 -0.76
C MET A 28 -11.34 12.92 0.35
N ALA A 29 -12.15 13.44 1.26
CA ALA A 29 -12.79 12.61 2.29
C ALA A 29 -13.70 11.56 1.64
N PHE A 30 -14.54 11.97 0.69
CA PHE A 30 -15.39 11.07 -0.08
C PHE A 30 -14.58 10.02 -0.84
N PHE A 31 -13.47 10.41 -1.47
CA PHE A 31 -12.59 9.48 -2.16
C PHE A 31 -11.97 8.42 -1.22
N TYR A 32 -11.55 8.82 -0.02
CA TYR A 32 -11.05 7.88 0.97
C TYR A 32 -12.14 6.92 1.44
N ASP A 33 -13.36 7.40 1.66
CA ASP A 33 -14.51 6.55 1.99
C ASP A 33 -14.79 5.52 0.88
N MET A 34 -14.71 5.92 -0.39
CA MET A 34 -14.86 5.00 -1.53
C MET A 34 -13.76 3.91 -1.55
N ILE A 35 -12.51 4.28 -1.26
CA ILE A 35 -11.41 3.31 -1.17
C ILE A 35 -11.65 2.34 -0.01
N ASP A 36 -12.05 2.83 1.14
CA ASP A 36 -12.26 2.01 2.33
C ASP A 36 -13.40 1.01 2.15
N ILE A 37 -14.52 1.43 1.54
CA ILE A 37 -15.66 0.57 1.23
C ILE A 37 -15.27 -0.49 0.19
N SER A 38 -14.61 -0.09 -0.90
CA SER A 38 -14.20 -1.03 -1.95
C SER A 38 -13.18 -2.05 -1.45
N ALA A 39 -12.20 -1.64 -0.66
CA ALA A 39 -11.21 -2.53 -0.08
C ALA A 39 -11.81 -3.51 0.95
N LEU A 40 -12.83 -3.08 1.71
CA LEU A 40 -13.57 -3.97 2.60
C LEU A 40 -14.38 -5.01 1.81
N ASN A 41 -15.07 -4.59 0.74
CA ASN A 41 -15.83 -5.51 -0.11
C ASN A 41 -14.91 -6.56 -0.75
N ALA A 42 -13.77 -6.13 -1.29
CA ALA A 42 -12.78 -7.04 -1.85
C ALA A 42 -12.24 -8.02 -0.79
N TYR A 43 -11.99 -7.55 0.44
CA TYR A 43 -11.56 -8.39 1.55
C TYR A 43 -12.59 -9.49 1.87
N ILE A 44 -13.87 -9.15 1.96
CA ILE A 44 -14.95 -10.11 2.26
C ILE A 44 -14.99 -11.20 1.19
N ILE A 45 -15.01 -10.80 -0.09
CA ILE A 45 -15.00 -11.74 -1.23
C ILE A 45 -13.77 -12.64 -1.17
N TRP A 46 -12.59 -12.06 -0.91
CA TRP A 46 -11.35 -12.82 -0.81
C TRP A 46 -11.37 -13.86 0.31
N THR A 47 -11.86 -13.49 1.50
CA THR A 47 -11.93 -14.41 2.64
C THR A 47 -12.96 -15.52 2.46
N GLU A 48 -14.02 -15.25 1.72
CA GLU A 48 -15.04 -16.26 1.39
C GLU A 48 -14.47 -17.30 0.41
N LEU A 49 -13.72 -16.84 -0.60
CA LEU A 49 -13.05 -17.73 -1.55
C LEU A 49 -11.86 -18.47 -0.93
N ASN A 50 -11.22 -17.90 0.09
CA ASN A 50 -10.01 -18.43 0.71
C ASN A 50 -10.12 -18.48 2.24
N PRO A 51 -10.97 -19.36 2.80
CA PRO A 51 -11.19 -19.45 4.25
C PRO A 51 -9.95 -19.90 5.02
N GLY A 52 -8.98 -20.52 4.34
CA GLY A 52 -7.67 -20.93 4.87
C GLY A 52 -6.67 -19.77 5.04
N TRP A 53 -6.89 -18.64 4.36
CA TRP A 53 -5.88 -17.61 4.19
C TRP A 53 -5.63 -16.85 5.50
N ASN A 54 -4.36 -16.83 5.91
CA ASN A 54 -3.87 -16.08 7.06
C ASN A 54 -4.59 -16.39 8.39
N ASN A 55 -5.03 -17.65 8.56
CA ASN A 55 -5.86 -18.07 9.68
C ASN A 55 -5.22 -17.87 11.08
N LYS A 56 -3.89 -17.82 11.15
CA LYS A 56 -3.12 -17.70 12.40
C LYS A 56 -2.94 -16.26 12.87
N THR A 57 -3.30 -15.27 12.05
CA THR A 57 -3.05 -13.85 12.34
C THR A 57 -4.34 -13.18 12.82
N SER A 58 -4.29 -12.46 13.94
CA SER A 58 -5.42 -11.65 14.43
C SER A 58 -5.71 -10.43 13.56
N ARG A 59 -4.72 -9.93 12.81
CA ARG A 59 -4.79 -8.77 11.93
C ARG A 59 -4.96 -9.11 10.44
N ARG A 60 -5.93 -9.98 10.10
CA ARG A 60 -6.14 -10.47 8.72
C ARG A 60 -6.46 -9.33 7.74
N ARG A 61 -7.37 -8.44 8.09
CA ARG A 61 -7.72 -7.27 7.27
C ARG A 61 -6.51 -6.38 6.99
N SER A 62 -5.69 -6.08 8.00
CA SER A 62 -4.49 -5.26 7.81
C SER A 62 -3.44 -5.95 6.93
N ALA A 63 -3.33 -7.28 7.01
CA ALA A 63 -2.45 -8.04 6.12
C ALA A 63 -2.95 -7.98 4.67
N PHE A 64 -4.27 -8.13 4.47
CA PHE A 64 -4.89 -8.07 3.15
C PHE A 64 -4.64 -6.71 2.49
N LEU A 65 -4.88 -5.61 3.22
CA LEU A 65 -4.65 -4.26 2.71
C LEU A 65 -3.18 -3.99 2.37
N LYS A 66 -2.24 -4.58 3.11
CA LYS A 66 -0.80 -4.48 2.80
C LYS A 66 -0.44 -5.23 1.52
N GLU A 67 -1.03 -6.39 1.30
CA GLU A 67 -0.80 -7.19 0.10
C GLU A 67 -1.44 -6.51 -1.11
N LEU A 68 -2.72 -6.15 -1.01
CA LEU A 68 -3.45 -5.38 -2.02
C LEU A 68 -2.71 -4.09 -2.41
N GLY A 69 -2.27 -3.29 -1.44
CA GLY A 69 -1.55 -2.06 -1.72
C GLY A 69 -0.20 -2.28 -2.40
N ARG A 70 0.48 -3.40 -2.12
CA ARG A 70 1.72 -3.77 -2.81
C ARG A 70 1.43 -4.15 -4.26
N ASP A 71 0.40 -4.94 -4.51
CA ASP A 71 0.04 -5.42 -5.84
C ASP A 71 -0.40 -4.27 -6.75
N LEU A 72 -1.19 -3.32 -6.23
CA LEU A 72 -1.62 -2.14 -6.97
C LEU A 72 -0.45 -1.23 -7.40
N VAL A 73 0.60 -1.14 -6.56
CA VAL A 73 1.73 -0.24 -6.79
C VAL A 73 2.87 -0.90 -7.57
N LYS A 74 2.96 -2.24 -7.55
CA LYS A 74 3.97 -3.04 -8.26
C LYS A 74 4.18 -2.64 -9.74
N PRO A 75 3.13 -2.57 -10.60
CA PRO A 75 3.33 -2.26 -12.02
C PRO A 75 3.90 -0.85 -12.24
N PHE A 76 3.52 0.12 -11.39
CA PHE A 76 4.06 1.48 -11.46
C PHE A 76 5.53 1.53 -11.00
N VAL A 77 5.85 0.78 -9.95
CA VAL A 77 7.23 0.66 -9.44
C VAL A 77 8.17 0.07 -10.50
N GLU A 78 7.72 -0.98 -11.18
CA GLU A 78 8.47 -1.67 -12.23
C GLU A 78 8.64 -0.84 -13.49
N SER A 79 7.55 -0.25 -14.00
CA SER A 79 7.55 0.44 -15.29
C SER A 79 8.12 1.85 -15.24
N THR A 80 7.91 2.57 -14.14
CA THR A 80 8.18 4.00 -14.04
C THR A 80 9.27 4.29 -13.02
N ARG A 81 9.07 3.84 -11.78
CA ARG A 81 9.90 4.26 -10.64
C ARG A 81 11.32 3.68 -10.69
N SER A 82 11.48 2.48 -11.26
CA SER A 82 12.78 1.80 -11.45
C SER A 82 13.72 2.55 -12.42
N LYS A 83 13.17 3.27 -13.40
CA LYS A 83 13.91 3.94 -14.47
C LYS A 83 14.51 5.29 -14.05
N ILE A 84 14.18 5.79 -12.86
CA ILE A 84 14.65 7.08 -12.37
C ILE A 84 16.13 6.97 -11.98
N PRO A 85 17.05 7.69 -12.65
CA PRO A 85 18.50 7.46 -12.50
C PRO A 85 19.01 7.86 -11.11
N ASN A 86 18.56 9.01 -10.60
CA ASN A 86 19.03 9.62 -9.35
C ASN A 86 18.12 9.31 -8.16
N LEU A 87 17.56 8.10 -8.11
CA LEU A 87 16.75 7.68 -6.98
C LEU A 87 17.63 7.34 -5.75
N SER A 88 17.16 7.67 -4.55
CA SER A 88 17.91 7.38 -3.32
C SER A 88 18.15 5.87 -3.18
N LEU A 89 19.32 5.50 -2.66
CA LEU A 89 19.72 4.09 -2.53
C LEU A 89 18.77 3.28 -1.64
N SER A 90 18.15 3.92 -0.66
CA SER A 90 17.14 3.27 0.20
C SER A 90 15.94 2.83 -0.64
N VAL A 91 15.41 3.74 -1.48
CA VAL A 91 14.27 3.43 -2.33
C VAL A 91 14.66 2.43 -3.42
N LYS A 92 15.84 2.54 -4.04
CA LYS A 92 16.33 1.54 -5.00
C LYS A 92 16.35 0.12 -4.41
N ARG A 93 16.83 -0.03 -3.17
CA ARG A 93 16.80 -1.33 -2.46
C ARG A 93 15.37 -1.82 -2.25
N THR A 94 14.46 -0.95 -1.79
CA THR A 94 13.06 -1.33 -1.59
C THR A 94 12.40 -1.77 -2.90
N ILE A 95 12.64 -1.07 -4.00
CA ILE A 95 12.14 -1.44 -5.32
C ILE A 95 12.63 -2.83 -5.72
N VAL A 96 13.92 -3.11 -5.60
CA VAL A 96 14.48 -4.44 -5.86
C VAL A 96 13.83 -5.51 -4.98
N THR A 97 13.56 -5.23 -3.70
CA THR A 97 12.88 -6.19 -2.82
C THR A 97 11.40 -6.41 -3.13
N MET A 98 10.73 -5.39 -3.69
CA MET A 98 9.31 -5.49 -4.08
C MET A 98 9.16 -6.27 -5.40
N ILE A 99 10.08 -6.07 -6.35
CA ILE A 99 10.08 -6.75 -7.66
C ILE A 99 10.61 -8.18 -7.52
N GLY A 100 11.71 -8.38 -6.78
CA GLY A 100 12.44 -9.65 -6.68
C GLY A 100 11.80 -10.75 -5.84
N LYS A 101 10.51 -10.62 -5.47
CA LYS A 101 9.76 -11.69 -4.78
C LYS A 101 8.39 -11.86 -5.43
N GLU A 102 8.37 -12.41 -6.63
CA GLU A 102 7.22 -13.20 -7.03
C GLU A 102 7.30 -14.49 -6.24
N LYS A 103 6.50 -14.59 -5.17
CA LYS A 103 5.86 -15.86 -4.94
C LYS A 103 4.52 -15.73 -5.67
N PRO A 104 4.27 -16.53 -6.72
CA PRO A 104 2.92 -16.84 -7.09
C PRO A 104 2.17 -17.25 -5.82
N PHE A 105 0.92 -16.84 -5.72
CA PHE A 105 -0.02 -17.44 -4.80
C PHE A 105 0.08 -18.97 -4.89
N GLU A 106 0.73 -19.60 -3.90
CA GLU A 106 0.66 -21.05 -3.65
C GLU A 106 1.27 -21.42 -2.28
N GLN A 107 0.71 -22.49 -1.74
CA GLN A 107 0.71 -22.94 -0.35
C GLN A 107 2.06 -23.51 0.15
N ASN A 108 2.20 -23.51 1.49
CA ASN A 108 2.99 -24.37 2.38
C ASN A 108 4.34 -24.97 1.92
N GLU A 109 5.40 -24.71 2.71
CA GLU A 109 6.32 -25.68 3.38
C GLU A 109 7.72 -25.05 3.67
N ILE A 110 8.39 -25.53 4.73
CA ILE A 110 9.70 -25.13 5.31
C ILE A 110 10.51 -26.44 5.53
N PRO A 111 11.86 -26.51 5.68
CA PRO A 111 13.00 -25.67 5.26
C PRO A 111 14.08 -26.44 4.45
N GLY A 112 14.88 -25.73 3.64
CA GLY A 112 16.12 -26.28 3.07
C GLY A 112 17.11 -25.18 2.66
N LYS A 113 18.36 -25.31 3.08
CA LYS A 113 19.44 -24.31 3.06
C LYS A 113 20.41 -24.56 1.90
N SER A 114 20.72 -23.55 1.07
CA SER A 114 22.11 -23.22 0.64
C SER A 114 22.20 -22.11 -0.43
N LYS A 115 22.88 -21.02 -0.02
CA LYS A 115 23.87 -20.14 -0.69
C LYS A 115 23.91 -19.93 -2.22
N SER A 116 24.11 -18.63 -2.52
CA SER A 116 24.94 -17.96 -3.54
C SER A 116 24.49 -17.86 -4.99
N SER A 117 24.24 -16.62 -5.43
CA SER A 117 25.00 -16.00 -6.53
C SER A 117 24.85 -14.48 -6.50
N LEU A 118 25.97 -13.77 -6.67
CA LEU A 118 26.11 -12.33 -6.67
C LEU A 118 25.22 -11.66 -7.73
N SER A 119 24.58 -10.54 -7.37
CA SER A 119 24.25 -9.48 -8.32
C SER A 119 24.93 -8.18 -7.87
N SER A 120 25.51 -7.49 -8.83
CA SER A 120 26.50 -6.41 -8.66
C SER A 120 26.00 -5.31 -7.73
N ALA A 121 26.62 -5.18 -6.55
CA ALA A 121 26.31 -4.13 -5.60
C ALA A 121 26.87 -2.80 -6.12
N GLU A 122 26.01 -1.98 -6.72
CA GLU A 122 26.32 -0.61 -7.13
C GLU A 122 26.86 0.17 -5.91
N LYS A 123 28.17 0.43 -5.91
CA LYS A 123 28.90 0.98 -4.76
C LYS A 123 28.40 2.40 -4.45
N LYS A 124 28.19 2.70 -3.17
CA LYS A 124 27.86 4.05 -2.69
C LYS A 124 28.95 5.04 -3.14
N LYS A 125 28.56 6.12 -3.83
CA LYS A 125 29.48 7.18 -4.28
C LYS A 125 30.04 8.05 -3.13
N HIS A 126 29.47 7.96 -1.93
CA HIS A 126 29.82 8.79 -0.78
C HIS A 126 30.22 7.95 0.44
N CYS A 127 31.19 8.44 1.21
CA CYS A 127 31.62 7.83 2.47
C CYS A 127 30.45 7.75 3.46
N VAL A 128 30.33 6.65 4.20
CA VAL A 128 29.25 6.46 5.19
C VAL A 128 29.44 7.34 6.42
N HIS A 129 30.68 7.74 6.72
CA HIS A 129 31.03 8.52 7.90
C HIS A 129 31.02 10.04 7.66
N CYS A 130 31.15 10.49 6.41
CA CYS A 130 31.14 11.92 6.10
C CYS A 130 29.69 12.47 6.14
N PRO A 131 29.47 13.67 6.69
CA PRO A 131 28.16 14.32 6.70
C PRO A 131 27.75 14.72 5.28
N VAL A 132 26.45 14.60 4.98
CA VAL A 132 25.88 15.08 3.72
C VAL A 132 25.78 16.61 3.79
N ARG A 133 26.22 17.32 2.74
CA ARG A 133 26.10 18.78 2.64
C ARG A 133 24.62 19.16 2.65
N GLN A 134 24.17 19.85 3.70
CA GLN A 134 22.84 20.44 3.78
C GLN A 134 22.85 21.78 3.00
N SER A 135 21.91 21.95 2.09
CA SER A 135 21.70 23.18 1.29
C SER A 135 20.68 24.09 1.93
#